data_AF-A0A502G296-F1
#
_entry.id   AF-A0A502G296-F1
#
_cell.length_a   1.000
_cell.length_b   1.000
_cell.length_c   1.000
_cell.angle_alpha   90.00
_cell.angle_beta   90.00
_cell.angle_gamma   90.00
#
_symmetry.space_group_name_H-M   'P 1'
#
loop_
_entity.id
_entity.type
_entity.pdbx_description
1 polymer ?
#
loop_
_entity_poly.entity_id
_entity_poly.type
_entity_poly.pdbx_seq_one_letter_code
_entity_poly.pdbx_strand_id
1 'polypeptide(L)'
;MGWLVADRPLTHETPTDYLTRLYTNETDAARSEVLAASQIGRAVYMAVRHSHRTGEYAGRTYTFAAVILVFNNARDGFGRKSMSECSGPCEVDCPARIMALLSPVEEIPDPGSAADWRARVVAAVAGRREAAAAARRFQPGQRLHLTEPLGFQKGMVIATEFEVVSTPAGRRGPVFRPVGHGFLCRLPQRLLAVAMAAPSPGLAAPAMQLALLP
;
A
#
# COMPACT_ATOMS: atom_id res chain seq x y z
N MET A 1 -1.78 -20.18 14.30
CA MET A 1 -2.69 -20.34 13.14
C MET A 1 -1.90 -20.79 11.91
N GLY A 2 -2.18 -21.99 11.38
CA GLY A 2 -1.51 -22.57 10.21
C GLY A 2 -2.14 -22.19 8.88
N TRP A 3 -1.55 -22.65 7.77
CA TRP A 3 -2.13 -22.54 6.44
C TRP A 3 -3.12 -23.67 6.18
N LEU A 4 -4.28 -23.34 5.60
CA LEU A 4 -5.17 -24.32 4.99
C LEU A 4 -4.94 -24.30 3.49
N VAL A 5 -4.58 -25.44 2.91
CA VAL A 5 -4.19 -25.56 1.49
C VAL A 5 -5.05 -26.62 0.83
N ALA A 6 -5.60 -26.29 -0.33
CA ALA A 6 -6.23 -27.23 -1.25
C ALA A 6 -5.30 -27.48 -2.43
N ASP A 7 -5.17 -28.73 -2.85
CA ASP A 7 -4.25 -29.15 -3.92
C ASP A 7 -4.56 -28.48 -5.27
N ARG A 8 -5.81 -28.07 -5.48
CA ARG A 8 -6.25 -27.40 -6.70
C ARG A 8 -6.41 -25.90 -6.49
N PRO A 9 -5.99 -25.08 -7.47
CA PRO A 9 -6.27 -23.66 -7.45
C PRO A 9 -7.77 -23.39 -7.63
N LEU A 10 -8.22 -22.21 -7.20
CA LEU A 10 -9.52 -21.69 -7.58
C LEU A 10 -9.47 -21.27 -9.05
N THR A 11 -10.30 -21.88 -9.89
CA THR A 11 -10.36 -21.64 -11.35
C THR A 11 -11.60 -20.88 -11.79
N HIS A 12 -12.69 -20.96 -11.04
CA HIS A 12 -14.00 -20.41 -11.41
C HIS A 12 -14.48 -19.26 -10.54
N GLU A 13 -13.72 -18.92 -9.48
CA GLU A 13 -14.03 -17.80 -8.61
C GLU A 13 -12.75 -17.14 -8.10
N THR A 14 -12.84 -15.87 -7.70
CA THR A 14 -11.70 -15.20 -7.09
C THR A 14 -11.53 -15.63 -5.64
N PRO A 15 -10.32 -15.52 -5.05
CA PRO A 15 -10.14 -15.73 -3.61
C PRO A 15 -11.07 -14.85 -2.75
N THR A 16 -11.42 -13.65 -3.24
CA THR A 16 -12.33 -12.75 -2.54
C THR A 16 -13.74 -13.31 -2.51
N ASP A 17 -14.26 -13.80 -3.63
CA ASP A 17 -15.61 -14.36 -3.72
C ASP A 17 -15.74 -15.64 -2.90
N TYR A 18 -14.75 -16.54 -3.03
CA TYR A 18 -14.66 -17.77 -2.23
C TYR A 18 -14.71 -17.47 -0.72
N LEU A 19 -13.88 -16.52 -0.27
CA LEU A 19 -13.81 -16.16 1.15
C LEU A 19 -15.07 -15.43 1.61
N THR A 20 -15.67 -14.59 0.77
CA THR A 20 -16.93 -13.90 1.08
C THR A 20 -18.04 -14.91 1.37
N ARG A 21 -18.17 -15.94 0.53
CA ARG A 21 -19.11 -17.04 0.74
C ARG A 21 -18.77 -17.85 1.99
N LEU A 22 -17.49 -18.14 2.23
CA LEU A 22 -17.06 -18.92 3.40
C LEU A 22 -17.34 -18.20 4.73
N TYR A 23 -17.13 -16.89 4.77
CA TYR A 23 -17.31 -16.06 5.97
C TYR A 23 -18.74 -15.53 6.14
N THR A 24 -19.59 -15.72 5.13
CA THR A 24 -21.04 -15.49 5.23
C THR A 24 -21.71 -16.81 5.55
N ASN A 25 -21.93 -17.05 6.85
CA ASN A 25 -22.47 -18.31 7.34
C ASN A 25 -23.37 -18.07 8.56
N GLU A 26 -24.21 -19.06 8.83
CA GLU A 26 -25.09 -19.05 9.98
C GLU A 26 -25.04 -20.41 10.66
N THR A 27 -24.98 -20.38 11.98
CA THR A 27 -25.01 -21.53 12.87
C THR A 27 -26.00 -21.24 14.00
N ASP A 28 -26.39 -22.27 14.76
CA ASP A 28 -27.26 -22.08 15.92
C ASP A 28 -26.68 -21.12 16.96
N ALA A 29 -25.35 -21.03 17.03
CA ALA A 29 -24.64 -20.19 18.00
C ALA A 29 -24.43 -18.74 17.53
N ALA A 30 -24.24 -18.52 16.23
CA ALA A 30 -23.91 -17.20 15.69
C ALA A 30 -24.19 -17.08 14.19
N ARG A 31 -24.37 -15.84 13.74
CA ARG A 31 -24.45 -15.46 12.32
C ARG A 31 -23.29 -14.54 11.96
N SER A 32 -22.66 -14.82 10.82
CA SER A 32 -21.60 -13.98 10.23
C SER A 32 -22.00 -13.55 8.82
N GLU A 33 -21.78 -12.28 8.51
CA GLU A 33 -22.09 -11.69 7.20
C GLU A 33 -20.94 -10.79 6.75
N VAL A 34 -20.47 -10.98 5.52
CA VAL A 34 -19.44 -10.11 4.94
C VAL A 34 -20.10 -8.88 4.31
N LEU A 35 -19.84 -7.70 4.87
CA LEU A 35 -20.40 -6.43 4.38
C LEU A 35 -19.59 -5.85 3.21
N ALA A 36 -18.29 -6.09 3.22
CA ALA A 36 -17.37 -5.63 2.19
C ALA A 36 -16.11 -6.48 2.20
N ALA A 37 -15.59 -6.81 1.02
CA ALA A 37 -14.35 -7.53 0.84
C ALA A 37 -13.45 -6.85 -0.19
N SER A 38 -12.13 -6.94 -0.03
CA SER A 38 -11.14 -6.42 -0.98
C SER A 38 -9.84 -7.20 -0.90
N GLN A 39 -9.31 -7.62 -2.05
CA GLN A 39 -7.96 -8.17 -2.12
C GLN A 39 -6.94 -7.09 -2.46
N ILE A 40 -5.87 -6.99 -1.66
CA ILE A 40 -4.69 -6.17 -1.93
C ILE A 40 -3.46 -7.07 -1.86
N GLY A 41 -2.82 -7.30 -3.01
CA GLY A 41 -1.72 -8.24 -3.12
C GLY A 41 -2.14 -9.66 -2.71
N ARG A 42 -1.48 -10.18 -1.67
CA ARG A 42 -1.74 -11.52 -1.12
C ARG A 42 -2.64 -11.50 0.11
N ALA A 43 -3.28 -10.38 0.43
CA ALA A 43 -4.18 -10.26 1.58
C ALA A 43 -5.61 -9.92 1.10
N VAL A 44 -6.59 -10.66 1.60
CA VAL A 44 -8.02 -10.34 1.48
C VAL A 44 -8.48 -9.76 2.80
N TYR A 45 -8.94 -8.51 2.75
CA TYR A 45 -9.54 -7.80 3.87
C TYR A 45 -11.05 -7.89 3.77
N MET A 46 -11.73 -8.16 4.87
CA MET A 46 -13.19 -8.23 4.93
C MET A 46 -13.71 -7.55 6.18
N ALA A 47 -14.76 -6.74 6.04
CA ALA A 47 -15.59 -6.30 7.16
C ALA A 47 -16.65 -7.37 7.42
N VAL A 48 -16.55 -8.06 8.54
CA VAL A 48 -17.44 -9.17 8.90
C VAL A 48 -18.32 -8.72 10.06
N ARG A 49 -19.62 -8.63 9.82
CA ARG A 49 -20.63 -8.45 10.86
C ARG A 49 -20.86 -9.79 11.53
N HIS A 50 -20.74 -9.84 12.83
CA HIS A 50 -20.93 -11.03 13.63
C HIS A 50 -21.99 -10.78 14.69
N SER A 51 -22.99 -11.65 14.74
CA SER A 51 -24.10 -11.60 15.68
C SER A 51 -24.14 -12.89 16.49
N HIS A 52 -23.97 -12.78 17.81
CA HIS A 52 -24.07 -13.89 18.74
C HIS A 52 -25.54 -14.22 19.00
N ARG A 53 -25.93 -15.49 18.86
CA ARG A 53 -27.30 -15.98 19.14
C ARG A 53 -27.41 -16.62 20.52
N THR A 54 -26.33 -17.24 21.00
CA THR A 54 -26.28 -17.94 22.29
C THR A 54 -24.99 -17.59 23.05
N GLY A 55 -24.90 -18.02 24.32
CA GLY A 55 -23.74 -17.78 25.18
C GLY A 55 -23.73 -16.41 25.87
N GLU A 56 -22.60 -16.07 26.49
CA GLU A 56 -22.42 -14.84 27.29
C GLU A 56 -22.67 -13.56 26.49
N TYR A 57 -22.40 -13.59 25.18
CA TYR A 57 -22.54 -12.46 24.27
C TYR A 57 -23.84 -12.47 23.47
N ALA A 58 -24.81 -13.34 23.80
CA ALA A 58 -26.07 -13.45 23.06
C ALA A 58 -26.76 -12.10 22.84
N GLY A 59 -27.22 -11.87 21.60
CA GLY A 59 -27.84 -10.62 21.17
C GLY A 59 -26.86 -9.52 20.77
N ARG A 60 -25.56 -9.65 21.08
CA ARG A 60 -24.55 -8.67 20.65
C ARG A 60 -24.22 -8.83 19.17
N THR A 61 -24.10 -7.70 18.49
CA THR A 61 -23.66 -7.62 17.10
C THR A 61 -22.55 -6.59 16.99
N TYR A 62 -21.46 -6.96 16.31
CA TYR A 62 -20.35 -6.06 16.03
C TYR A 62 -19.75 -6.38 14.66
N THR A 63 -19.02 -5.42 14.08
CA THR A 63 -18.29 -5.63 12.82
C THR A 63 -16.80 -5.54 13.06
N PHE A 64 -16.07 -6.59 12.68
CA PHE A 64 -14.61 -6.66 12.82
C PHE A 64 -13.93 -6.92 11.48
N ALA A 65 -12.63 -6.63 11.40
CA ALA A 65 -11.84 -6.92 10.21
C ALA A 65 -11.27 -8.34 10.22
N ALA A 66 -11.62 -9.15 9.22
CA ALA A 66 -10.91 -10.37 8.89
C ALA A 66 -9.80 -10.09 7.86
N VAL A 67 -8.60 -10.60 8.11
CA VAL A 67 -7.42 -10.43 7.27
C VAL A 67 -6.91 -11.81 6.89
N ILE A 68 -7.11 -12.19 5.63
CA ILE A 68 -6.82 -13.54 5.14
C ILE A 68 -5.67 -13.46 4.15
N LEU A 69 -4.53 -14.06 4.49
CA LEU A 69 -3.46 -14.22 3.53
C LEU A 69 -3.83 -15.34 2.56
N VAL A 70 -3.62 -15.11 1.27
CA VAL A 70 -3.97 -16.05 0.20
C VAL A 70 -2.83 -16.25 -0.79
N PHE A 71 -2.81 -17.44 -1.37
CA PHE A 71 -2.18 -17.69 -2.66
C PHE A 71 -3.09 -18.57 -3.50
N ASN A 72 -3.05 -18.38 -4.81
CA ASN A 72 -3.79 -19.17 -5.77
C ASN A 72 -2.92 -19.38 -7.01
N ASN A 73 -2.33 -20.57 -7.16
CA ASN A 73 -1.46 -20.86 -8.29
C ASN A 73 -1.50 -22.35 -8.67
N ALA A 74 -1.08 -22.69 -9.89
CA ALA A 74 -1.15 -24.06 -10.40
C ALA A 74 -0.18 -25.05 -9.71
N ARG A 75 0.89 -24.56 -9.07
CA ARG A 75 1.90 -25.38 -8.41
C ARG A 75 1.49 -25.78 -7.00
N ASP A 76 1.02 -24.81 -6.22
CA ASP A 76 0.72 -24.97 -4.79
C ASP A 76 -0.79 -25.05 -4.50
N GLY A 77 -1.62 -24.88 -5.51
CA GLY A 77 -3.08 -24.83 -5.39
C GLY A 77 -3.58 -23.54 -4.75
N PHE A 78 -4.62 -23.65 -3.92
CA PHE A 78 -5.21 -22.53 -3.19
C PHE A 78 -4.93 -22.64 -1.69
N GLY A 79 -4.19 -21.68 -1.15
CA GLY A 79 -3.89 -21.59 0.27
C GLY A 79 -4.48 -20.36 0.91
N ARG A 80 -4.97 -20.51 2.14
CA ARG A 80 -5.45 -19.41 2.99
C ARG A 80 -4.90 -19.52 4.41
N LYS A 81 -4.59 -18.38 5.00
CA LYS A 81 -4.29 -18.26 6.44
C LYS A 81 -5.15 -17.16 7.03
N SER A 82 -6.09 -17.59 7.86
CA SER A 82 -7.08 -16.72 8.47
C SER A 82 -6.56 -16.05 9.73
N MET A 83 -6.70 -14.73 9.79
CA MET A 83 -6.44 -13.89 10.96
C MET A 83 -7.55 -12.85 11.08
N SER A 84 -7.74 -12.27 12.25
CA SER A 84 -8.56 -11.08 12.47
C SER A 84 -7.70 -9.93 12.96
N GLU A 85 -8.23 -8.72 12.96
CA GLU A 85 -7.58 -7.55 13.57
C GLU A 85 -7.18 -7.79 15.03
N CYS A 86 -7.95 -8.58 15.77
CA CYS A 86 -7.67 -8.94 17.16
C CYS A 86 -6.39 -9.77 17.31
N SER A 87 -5.92 -10.43 16.25
CA SER A 87 -4.66 -11.18 16.23
C SER A 87 -3.44 -10.32 15.84
N GLY A 88 -3.62 -9.03 15.53
CA GLY A 88 -2.54 -8.10 15.22
C GLY A 88 -1.74 -8.40 13.94
N PRO A 89 -2.36 -8.65 12.78
CA PRO A 89 -1.64 -9.01 11.55
C PRO A 89 -0.64 -7.94 11.12
N CYS A 90 0.40 -8.31 10.38
CA CYS A 90 1.40 -7.35 9.88
C CYS A 90 0.87 -6.53 8.70
N GLU A 91 -0.19 -7.01 8.06
CA GLU A 91 -0.75 -6.46 6.83
C GLU A 91 -1.59 -5.22 7.11
N VAL A 92 -1.08 -4.04 6.70
CA VAL A 92 -1.65 -2.71 6.99
C VAL A 92 -2.24 -2.00 5.77
N ASP A 93 -2.42 -2.73 4.66
CA ASP A 93 -2.98 -2.20 3.41
C ASP A 93 -4.51 -2.25 3.35
N CYS A 94 -5.18 -2.37 4.49
CA CYS A 94 -6.63 -2.42 4.58
C CYS A 94 -7.27 -1.16 3.95
N PRO A 95 -8.19 -1.32 2.97
CA PRO A 95 -8.89 -0.19 2.36
C PRO A 95 -9.74 0.62 3.34
N ALA A 96 -9.76 1.95 3.16
CA ALA A 96 -10.55 2.86 3.99
C ALA A 96 -12.05 2.52 4.04
N ARG A 97 -12.62 2.03 2.93
CA ARG A 97 -14.03 1.60 2.88
C ARG A 97 -14.34 0.40 3.78
N ILE A 98 -13.36 -0.47 4.04
CA ILE A 98 -13.52 -1.60 4.97
C ILE A 98 -13.39 -1.08 6.41
N MET A 99 -12.36 -0.24 6.66
CA MET A 99 -12.16 0.40 7.96
C MET A 99 -13.39 1.19 8.44
N ALA A 100 -14.10 1.87 7.53
CA ALA A 100 -15.29 2.66 7.84
C ALA A 100 -16.50 1.83 8.28
N LEU A 101 -16.50 0.51 8.04
CA LEU A 101 -17.61 -0.38 8.40
C LEU A 101 -17.40 -1.06 9.76
N LEU A 102 -16.23 -0.90 10.37
CA LEU A 102 -15.89 -1.60 11.60
C LEU A 102 -16.56 -0.95 12.81
N SER A 103 -17.07 -1.77 13.72
CA SER A 103 -17.56 -1.32 15.02
C SER A 103 -16.41 -0.72 15.84
N PRO A 104 -16.70 0.20 16.79
CA PRO A 104 -15.78 0.57 17.86
C PRO A 104 -15.12 -0.67 18.50
N VAL A 105 -13.85 -0.54 18.90
CA VAL A 105 -13.08 -1.70 19.40
C VAL A 105 -13.66 -2.24 20.71
N GLU A 106 -14.28 -1.36 21.49
CA GLU A 106 -14.91 -1.64 22.78
C GLU A 106 -16.16 -2.52 22.66
N GLU A 107 -16.78 -2.56 21.47
CA GLU A 107 -17.93 -3.43 21.18
C GLU A 107 -17.52 -4.86 20.82
N ILE A 108 -16.24 -5.09 20.48
CA ILE A 108 -15.73 -6.39 20.07
C ILE A 108 -15.41 -7.22 21.33
N PRO A 109 -16.01 -8.41 21.51
CA PRO A 109 -15.59 -9.36 22.52
C PRO A 109 -14.12 -9.75 22.29
N ASP A 110 -13.32 -9.69 23.35
CA ASP A 110 -11.88 -9.97 23.34
C ASP A 110 -11.13 -9.24 22.21
N PRO A 111 -11.05 -7.89 22.27
CA PRO A 111 -10.56 -7.08 21.15
C PRO A 111 -9.08 -7.35 20.81
N GLY A 112 -8.30 -7.94 21.72
CA GLY A 112 -6.91 -8.31 21.49
C GLY A 112 -6.09 -7.13 20.96
N SER A 113 -5.36 -7.34 19.87
CA SER A 113 -4.53 -6.33 19.20
C SER A 113 -5.28 -5.46 18.17
N ALA A 114 -6.62 -5.42 18.20
CA ALA A 114 -7.41 -4.70 17.19
C ALA A 114 -7.09 -3.21 17.14
N ALA A 115 -7.04 -2.53 18.29
CA ALA A 115 -6.73 -1.09 18.37
C ALA A 115 -5.38 -0.76 17.72
N ASP A 116 -4.34 -1.51 18.09
CA ASP A 116 -2.99 -1.33 17.56
C ASP A 116 -2.92 -1.59 16.05
N TRP A 117 -3.61 -2.63 15.56
CA TRP A 117 -3.66 -2.91 14.14
C TRP A 117 -4.35 -1.79 13.36
N ARG A 118 -5.51 -1.31 13.83
CA ARG A 118 -6.23 -0.20 13.19
C ARG A 118 -5.39 1.08 13.16
N ALA A 119 -4.68 1.40 14.25
CA ALA A 119 -3.76 2.54 14.30
C ALA A 119 -2.64 2.41 13.25
N ARG A 120 -2.04 1.22 13.11
CA ARG A 120 -1.02 0.95 12.08
C ARG A 120 -1.56 1.08 10.66
N VAL A 121 -2.80 0.63 10.40
CA VAL A 121 -3.47 0.82 9.09
C VAL A 121 -3.61 2.31 8.78
N VAL A 122 -4.11 3.11 9.74
CA VAL A 122 -4.27 4.57 9.56
C VAL A 122 -2.93 5.25 9.28
N ALA A 123 -1.89 4.93 10.07
CA ALA A 123 -0.55 5.46 9.87
C ALA A 123 0.02 5.09 8.48
N ALA A 124 -0.19 3.85 8.03
CA ALA A 124 0.25 3.40 6.72
C ALA A 124 -0.47 4.13 5.58
N VAL A 125 -1.78 4.40 5.71
CA VAL A 125 -2.54 5.21 4.75
C VAL A 125 -2.03 6.65 4.70
N ALA A 126 -1.79 7.28 5.86
CA ALA A 126 -1.25 8.62 5.94
C ALA A 126 0.13 8.71 5.27
N GLY A 127 1.06 7.82 5.63
CA GLY A 127 2.39 7.77 5.01
C GLY A 127 2.36 7.53 3.49
N ARG A 128 1.42 6.72 3.00
CA ARG A 128 1.21 6.56 1.54
C ARG A 128 0.72 7.85 0.87
N ARG A 129 -0.21 8.58 1.51
CA ARG A 129 -0.71 9.86 0.99
C ARG A 129 0.39 10.91 0.94
N GLU A 130 1.18 11.02 2.01
CA GLU A 130 2.34 11.90 2.06
C GLU A 130 3.37 11.55 0.99
N ALA A 131 3.72 10.27 0.85
CA ALA A 131 4.63 9.81 -0.20
C ALA A 131 4.09 10.10 -1.62
N ALA A 132 2.79 9.94 -1.84
CA ALA A 132 2.15 10.27 -3.12
C ALA A 132 2.15 11.79 -3.39
N ALA A 133 1.88 12.61 -2.37
CA ALA A 133 1.97 14.07 -2.47
C ALA A 133 3.40 14.52 -2.75
N ALA A 134 4.39 13.93 -2.07
CA ALA A 134 5.81 14.17 -2.33
C ALA A 134 6.21 13.74 -3.75
N ALA A 135 5.69 12.61 -4.26
CA ALA A 135 5.93 12.20 -5.64
C ALA A 135 5.37 13.20 -6.66
N ARG A 136 4.16 13.75 -6.43
CA ARG A 136 3.55 14.80 -7.28
C ARG A 136 4.36 16.10 -7.29
N ARG A 137 5.18 16.35 -6.26
CA ARG A 137 6.12 17.48 -6.23
C ARG A 137 7.17 17.39 -7.33
N PHE A 138 7.50 16.17 -7.77
CA PHE A 138 8.57 15.92 -8.72
C PHE A 138 7.99 15.57 -10.09
N GLN A 139 8.08 16.53 -11.02
CA GLN A 139 7.61 16.33 -12.40
C GLN A 139 8.70 15.63 -13.23
N PRO A 140 8.38 14.65 -14.09
CA PRO A 140 9.34 14.08 -15.01
C PRO A 140 10.05 15.17 -15.83
N GLY A 141 11.37 15.05 -15.99
CA GLY A 141 12.24 16.03 -16.65
C GLY A 141 12.76 17.15 -15.73
N GLN A 142 12.24 17.28 -14.51
CA GLN A 142 12.76 18.25 -13.54
C GLN A 142 14.19 17.87 -13.12
N ARG A 143 15.09 18.86 -13.08
CA ARG A 143 16.44 18.68 -12.53
C ARG A 143 16.49 19.13 -11.07
N LEU A 144 17.10 18.30 -10.25
CA LEU A 144 17.32 18.52 -8.83
C LEU A 144 18.82 18.62 -8.58
N HIS A 145 19.22 19.60 -7.79
CA HIS A 145 20.57 19.71 -7.28
C HIS A 145 20.57 19.42 -5.78
N LEU A 146 21.35 18.42 -5.37
CA LEU A 146 21.59 18.11 -3.96
C LEU A 146 22.75 18.96 -3.45
N THR A 147 22.55 19.61 -2.30
CA THR A 147 23.60 20.37 -1.61
C THR A 147 24.75 19.48 -1.16
N GLU A 148 24.47 18.20 -0.87
CA GLU A 148 25.47 17.20 -0.51
C GLU A 148 25.64 16.16 -1.64
N PRO A 149 26.88 15.88 -2.07
CA PRO A 149 27.16 14.89 -3.11
C PRO A 149 26.78 13.47 -2.65
N LEU A 150 26.08 12.72 -3.50
CA LEU A 150 25.72 11.33 -3.21
C LEU A 150 26.71 10.36 -3.87
N GLY A 151 27.32 9.52 -3.04
CA GLY A 151 28.15 8.40 -3.50
C GLY A 151 27.33 7.16 -3.86
N PHE A 152 27.56 6.61 -5.04
CA PHE A 152 27.04 5.32 -5.50
C PHE A 152 28.19 4.33 -5.73
N GLN A 153 27.87 3.03 -5.72
CA GLN A 153 28.83 1.94 -5.97
C GLN A 153 30.11 2.06 -5.11
N LYS A 154 29.94 2.24 -3.79
CA LYS A 154 31.06 2.43 -2.83
C LYS A 154 31.93 3.67 -3.13
N GLY A 155 31.34 4.74 -3.67
CA GLY A 155 32.01 6.02 -3.89
C GLY A 155 32.66 6.18 -5.27
N MET A 156 32.54 5.19 -6.17
CA MET A 156 33.04 5.32 -7.54
C MET A 156 32.26 6.31 -8.40
N VAL A 157 31.00 6.57 -8.04
CA VAL A 157 30.17 7.56 -8.71
C VAL A 157 29.71 8.57 -7.67
N ILE A 158 30.03 9.83 -7.88
CA ILE A 158 29.59 10.93 -7.03
C ILE A 158 28.71 11.84 -7.88
N ALA A 159 27.45 12.02 -7.49
CA ALA A 159 26.51 12.86 -8.22
C ALA A 159 25.81 13.85 -7.29
N THR A 160 25.73 15.10 -7.74
CA THR A 160 24.98 16.20 -7.11
C THR A 160 23.73 16.55 -7.90
N GLU A 161 23.72 16.28 -9.20
CA GLU A 161 22.59 16.58 -10.09
C GLU A 161 21.81 15.33 -10.49
N PHE A 162 20.48 15.44 -10.41
CA PHE A 162 19.56 14.35 -10.70
C PHE A 162 18.40 14.83 -11.55
N GLU A 163 18.06 14.08 -12.59
CA GLU A 163 16.86 14.27 -13.38
C GLU A 163 15.74 13.38 -12.83
N VAL A 164 14.55 13.93 -12.65
CA VAL A 164 13.34 13.16 -12.33
C VAL A 164 12.91 12.40 -13.56
N VAL A 165 12.81 11.08 -13.46
CA VAL A 165 12.34 10.21 -14.56
C VAL A 165 10.94 9.73 -14.24
N SER A 166 10.10 9.58 -15.28
CA SER A 166 8.77 8.97 -15.14
C SER A 166 8.87 7.63 -14.40
N THR A 167 8.15 7.51 -13.30
CA THR A 167 8.11 6.27 -12.53
C THR A 167 7.52 5.15 -13.40
N PRO A 168 8.25 4.03 -13.61
CA PRO A 168 7.71 2.91 -14.39
C PRO A 168 6.43 2.35 -13.76
N ALA A 169 5.52 1.85 -14.61
CA ALA A 169 4.29 1.22 -14.16
C ALA A 169 4.59 0.11 -13.13
N GLY A 170 3.86 0.13 -12.00
CA GLY A 170 4.04 -0.83 -10.89
C GLY A 170 5.13 -0.46 -9.87
N ARG A 171 5.94 0.58 -10.10
CA ARG A 171 6.90 1.11 -9.10
C ARG A 171 6.23 2.24 -8.30
N ARG A 172 6.48 2.30 -6.98
CA ARG A 172 5.93 3.36 -6.10
C ARG A 172 6.94 4.46 -5.82
N GLY A 173 6.58 5.72 -6.00
CA GLY A 173 7.43 6.88 -5.65
C GLY A 173 8.32 7.39 -6.79
N PRO A 174 8.95 8.57 -6.62
CA PRO A 174 9.74 9.22 -7.67
C PRO A 174 11.05 8.44 -7.94
N VAL A 175 11.46 8.41 -9.20
CA VAL A 175 12.70 7.79 -9.66
C VAL A 175 13.58 8.87 -10.25
N PHE A 176 14.88 8.78 -9.97
CA PHE A 176 15.86 9.78 -10.38
C PHE A 176 16.96 9.14 -11.20
N ARG A 177 17.53 9.90 -12.13
CA ARG A 177 18.73 9.55 -12.88
C ARG A 177 19.81 10.57 -12.55
N PRO A 178 20.99 10.17 -12.03
CA PRO A 178 22.10 11.09 -11.89
C PRO A 178 22.53 11.60 -13.27
N VAL A 179 22.71 12.91 -13.42
CA VAL A 179 23.12 13.53 -14.69
C VAL A 179 24.50 12.99 -15.08
N GLY A 180 24.65 12.56 -16.34
CA GLY A 180 25.89 11.93 -16.83
C GLY A 180 26.00 10.43 -16.57
N HIS A 181 25.02 9.80 -15.90
CA HIS A 181 25.03 8.37 -15.60
C HIS A 181 23.79 7.65 -16.13
N GLY A 182 23.97 6.40 -16.56
CA GLY A 182 22.90 5.61 -17.20
C GLY A 182 21.99 4.82 -16.24
N PHE A 183 22.22 4.88 -14.93
CA PHE A 183 21.43 4.11 -13.96
C PHE A 183 20.32 4.93 -13.31
N LEU A 184 19.30 4.23 -12.81
CA LEU A 184 18.19 4.82 -12.07
C LEU A 184 18.36 4.56 -10.57
N CYS A 185 18.03 5.55 -9.75
CA CYS A 185 18.11 5.46 -8.30
C CYS A 185 16.89 6.07 -7.60
N ARG A 186 16.75 5.73 -6.32
CA ARG A 186 15.86 6.44 -5.39
C ARG A 186 16.70 7.27 -4.45
N LEU A 187 16.27 8.50 -4.22
CA LEU A 187 16.89 9.37 -3.24
C LEU A 187 16.20 9.20 -1.88
N PRO A 188 16.96 9.16 -0.77
CA PRO A 188 16.41 9.21 0.58
C PRO A 188 15.53 10.45 0.78
N GLN A 189 14.44 10.32 1.52
CA GLN A 189 13.50 11.42 1.76
C GLN A 189 14.17 12.65 2.41
N ARG A 190 15.15 12.43 3.30
CA ARG A 190 15.94 13.50 3.91
C ARG A 190 16.67 14.38 2.88
N LEU A 191 17.15 13.79 1.78
CA LEU A 191 17.88 14.52 0.74
C LEU A 191 16.93 15.23 -0.21
N LEU A 192 15.73 14.67 -0.44
CA LEU A 192 14.68 15.33 -1.20
C LEU A 192 14.12 16.58 -0.53
N ALA A 193 14.20 16.65 0.80
CA ALA A 193 13.79 17.82 1.58
C ALA A 193 14.76 19.01 1.40
N VAL A 194 16.06 18.72 1.24
CA VAL A 194 17.13 19.74 1.08
C VAL A 194 17.46 19.98 -0.41
N ALA A 195 16.96 19.15 -1.32
CA ALA A 195 17.15 19.30 -2.75
C ALA A 195 16.54 20.62 -3.26
N MET A 196 17.38 21.43 -3.91
CA MET A 196 16.91 22.60 -4.64
C MET A 196 16.45 22.17 -6.02
N ALA A 197 15.23 22.59 -6.41
CA ALA A 197 14.82 22.50 -7.80
C ALA A 197 15.69 23.46 -8.60
N ALA A 198 16.55 22.93 -9.47
CA ALA A 198 17.19 23.79 -10.45
C ALA A 198 16.09 24.31 -11.38
N PRO A 199 16.08 25.61 -11.74
CA PRO A 199 15.17 26.08 -12.77
C PRO A 199 15.37 25.20 -14.01
N SER A 200 14.26 24.70 -14.57
CA SER A 200 14.34 24.05 -15.89
C SER A 200 15.09 24.99 -16.81
N PRO A 201 16.08 24.52 -17.60
CA PRO A 201 16.57 25.33 -18.70
C PRO A 201 15.37 25.52 -19.62
N GLY A 202 14.71 26.68 -19.47
CA GLY A 202 13.64 27.10 -20.34
C GLY A 202 14.15 27.03 -21.77
N LEU A 203 13.24 26.71 -22.69
CA LEU A 203 13.45 26.84 -24.12
C LEU A 203 14.38 28.02 -24.37
N ALA A 204 15.56 27.73 -24.93
CA ALA A 204 16.52 28.74 -25.33
C ALA A 204 15.75 29.80 -26.14
N ALA A 205 15.69 31.02 -25.60
CA ALA A 205 15.20 32.16 -26.35
C ALA A 205 16.01 32.21 -27.66
N PRO A 206 15.35 32.33 -28.83
CA PRO A 206 16.08 32.39 -30.08
C PRO A 206 17.00 33.61 -30.02
N ALA A 207 18.28 33.38 -30.31
CA ALA A 207 19.28 34.42 -30.41
C ALA A 207 18.80 35.48 -31.41
N MET A 208 18.49 36.67 -30.90
CA MET A 208 18.25 37.85 -31.73
C MET A 208 19.57 38.16 -32.43
N GLN A 209 19.70 37.72 -33.67
CA GLN A 209 20.79 38.12 -34.56
C GLN A 209 20.70 39.65 -34.73
N LEU A 210 21.68 40.35 -34.15
CA LEU A 210 21.97 41.73 -34.51
C LEU A 210 22.36 41.76 -35.99
N ALA A 211 21.44 42.18 -36.85
CA ALA A 211 21.76 42.64 -38.19
C ALA A 211 22.34 44.06 -38.08
N LEU A 212 23.67 44.13 -37.98
CA LEU A 212 24.44 45.28 -38.46
C LEU A 212 24.39 45.26 -39.98
N LEU A 213 23.96 46.34 -40.62
CA LEU A 213 24.21 46.70 -42.01
C LEU A 213 23.85 48.20 -42.20
N PRO A 214 24.42 48.88 -43.20
CA PRO A 214 25.40 49.96 -43.06
C PRO A 214 24.81 51.38 -43.14
#